data_AF-A0A453MZI2-F1
#
_entry.id   AF-A0A453MZI2-F1
#
_cell.length_a   1.000
_cell.length_b   1.000
_cell.length_c   1.000
_cell.angle_alpha   90.00
_cell.angle_beta   90.00
_cell.angle_gamma   90.00
#
_symmetry.space_group_name_H-M   'P 1'
#
loop_
_entity.id
_entity.type
_entity.pdbx_description
1 polymer ?
#
loop_
_entity_poly.entity_id
_entity_poly.type
_entity_poly.pdbx_seq_one_letter_code
_entity_poly.pdbx_strand_id
1 'polypeptide(L)'
;MALILPDFLLHKQWCFLYVTPARVESEGLMMRALASALDVTLIVETFQGGYARDIYTGPGVPRPAVTLLYNGNHYDIIYPHAPPSESSSHQAS
;
A
#
# COMPACT_ATOMS: atom_id res chain seq x y z
N MET A 1 17.94 29.44 -18.81
CA MET A 1 17.52 28.27 -18.02
C MET A 1 16.06 28.46 -17.65
N ALA A 2 15.14 27.91 -18.44
CA ALA A 2 13.71 28.21 -18.33
C ALA A 2 12.90 26.98 -18.72
N LEU A 3 12.62 26.06 -17.79
CA LEU A 3 11.67 24.93 -17.93
C LEU A 3 11.28 24.32 -16.56
N ILE A 4 10.70 25.08 -15.61
CA ILE A 4 10.19 24.51 -14.33
C ILE A 4 8.76 24.98 -13.97
N LEU A 5 8.20 25.96 -14.67
CA LEU A 5 6.93 26.59 -14.28
C LEU A 5 5.62 25.83 -14.63
N PRO A 6 5.47 25.11 -15.77
CA PRO A 6 4.18 24.48 -16.09
C PRO A 6 3.93 23.18 -15.28
N ASP A 7 4.98 22.42 -14.98
CA ASP A 7 4.84 21.10 -14.32
C ASP A 7 4.43 21.23 -12.84
N PHE A 8 4.92 22.26 -12.14
CA PHE A 8 4.61 22.46 -10.72
C PHE A 8 3.16 22.91 -10.48
N LEU A 9 2.61 23.72 -11.39
CA LEU A 9 1.20 24.13 -11.35
C LEU A 9 0.27 22.95 -11.66
N LEU A 10 0.63 22.13 -12.65
CA LEU A 10 -0.10 20.91 -12.99
C LEU A 10 -0.15 19.94 -11.80
N HIS A 11 0.97 19.76 -11.10
CA HIS A 11 1.05 18.88 -9.94
C HIS A 11 0.16 19.33 -8.78
N LYS A 12 0.21 20.63 -8.43
CA LYS A 12 -0.67 21.18 -7.38
C LYS A 12 -2.14 21.01 -7.73
N GLN A 13 -2.50 21.30 -8.98
CA GLN A 13 -3.89 21.19 -9.43
C GLN A 13 -4.40 19.76 -9.43
N TRP A 14 -3.56 18.77 -9.77
CA TRP A 14 -3.89 17.36 -9.66
C TRP A 14 -4.14 16.93 -8.21
N CYS A 15 -3.31 17.35 -7.26
CA CYS A 15 -3.53 17.06 -5.84
C CYS A 15 -4.86 17.64 -5.31
N PHE A 16 -5.23 18.85 -5.75
CA PHE A 16 -6.50 19.47 -5.37
C PHE A 16 -7.73 18.76 -5.96
N LEU A 17 -7.60 18.16 -7.13
CA LEU A 17 -8.71 17.48 -7.79
C LEU A 17 -8.87 16.02 -7.35
N TYR A 18 -7.76 15.33 -7.07
CA TYR A 18 -7.77 13.87 -6.95
C TYR A 18 -7.29 13.33 -5.59
N VAL A 19 -6.43 14.07 -4.85
CA VAL A 19 -5.79 13.54 -3.63
C VAL A 19 -6.39 14.12 -2.35
N THR A 20 -6.62 15.43 -2.32
CA THR A 20 -7.10 16.14 -1.11
C THR A 20 -8.61 16.05 -0.86
N PRO A 21 -9.49 15.95 -1.87
CA PRO A 21 -10.92 15.86 -1.61
C PRO A 21 -11.31 14.53 -0.96
N ALA A 22 -12.29 14.56 -0.06
CA ALA A 22 -12.82 13.35 0.55
C ALA A 22 -13.62 12.52 -0.45
N ARG A 23 -13.56 11.18 -0.30
CA ARG A 23 -14.33 10.20 -1.08
C ARG A 23 -13.98 10.16 -2.58
N VAL A 24 -12.80 10.64 -2.97
CA VAL A 24 -12.23 10.35 -4.28
C VAL A 24 -11.50 9.02 -4.20
N GLU A 25 -11.71 8.16 -5.20
CA GLU A 25 -11.06 6.85 -5.25
C GLU A 25 -9.54 7.01 -5.42
N SER A 26 -8.78 6.35 -4.56
CA SER A 26 -7.33 6.37 -4.59
C SER A 26 -6.79 5.36 -5.60
N GLU A 27 -6.24 5.85 -6.70
CA GLU A 27 -5.53 5.06 -7.69
C GLU A 27 -4.10 4.73 -7.24
N GLY A 28 -3.44 3.82 -7.97
CA GLY A 28 -2.10 3.32 -7.63
C GLY A 28 -1.02 4.40 -7.46
N LEU A 29 -1.12 5.53 -8.16
CA LEU A 29 -0.19 6.66 -7.99
C LEU A 29 -0.35 7.35 -6.63
N MET A 30 -1.59 7.52 -6.18
CA MET A 30 -1.90 8.12 -4.87
C MET A 30 -1.43 7.20 -3.74
N MET A 31 -1.72 5.90 -3.88
CA MET A 31 -1.27 4.87 -2.94
C MET A 31 0.28 4.81 -2.85
N ARG A 32 0.98 4.92 -3.98
CA ARG A 32 2.45 5.00 -4.00
C ARG A 32 2.99 6.26 -3.33
N ALA A 33 2.37 7.42 -3.59
CA ALA A 33 2.77 8.67 -2.97
C ALA A 33 2.59 8.61 -1.44
N LEU A 34 1.48 8.04 -0.98
CA LEU A 34 1.20 7.81 0.44
C LEU A 34 2.22 6.87 1.08
N ALA A 35 2.47 5.71 0.46
CA ALA A 35 3.47 4.74 0.92
C ALA A 35 4.87 5.35 1.04
N SER A 36 5.26 6.16 0.06
CA SER A 36 6.54 6.87 0.04
C SER A 36 6.63 7.92 1.14
N ALA A 37 5.55 8.69 1.36
CA ALA A 37 5.51 9.74 2.39
C ALA A 37 5.55 9.16 3.82
N LEU A 38 4.98 7.97 4.01
CA LEU A 38 4.95 7.26 5.29
C LEU A 38 6.15 6.32 5.50
N ASP A 39 6.98 6.13 4.49
CA ASP A 39 8.11 5.19 4.51
C ASP A 39 7.68 3.71 4.74
N VAL A 40 6.48 3.34 4.29
CA VAL A 40 5.84 2.03 4.49
C VAL A 40 5.74 1.26 3.17
N THR A 41 5.98 -0.06 3.21
CA THR A 41 5.75 -0.95 2.07
C THR A 41 4.27 -1.31 1.97
N LEU A 42 3.65 -1.13 0.80
CA LEU A 42 2.30 -1.61 0.52
C LEU A 42 2.37 -2.84 -0.39
N ILE A 43 1.91 -3.98 0.14
CA ILE A 43 1.79 -5.25 -0.57
C ILE A 43 0.33 -5.38 -0.98
N VAL A 44 0.05 -5.56 -2.28
CA VAL A 44 -1.34 -5.68 -2.77
C VAL A 44 -1.58 -7.08 -3.31
N GLU A 45 -2.46 -7.81 -2.63
CA GLU A 45 -2.94 -9.12 -3.02
C GLU A 45 -4.28 -9.03 -3.78
N THR A 46 -4.57 -10.05 -4.59
CA THR A 46 -5.85 -10.15 -5.32
C THR A 46 -6.47 -11.52 -5.09
N PHE A 47 -7.81 -11.61 -5.09
CA PHE A 47 -8.52 -12.89 -4.90
C PHE A 47 -8.19 -13.97 -5.94
N GLN A 48 -7.70 -13.57 -7.12
CA GLN A 48 -7.39 -14.50 -8.20
C GLN A 48 -6.03 -15.19 -8.03
N GLY A 49 -5.33 -14.99 -6.90
CA GLY A 49 -4.02 -15.60 -6.65
C GLY A 49 -2.94 -15.16 -7.63
N GLY A 50 -3.19 -14.08 -8.38
CA GLY A 50 -2.24 -13.48 -9.32
C GLY A 50 -1.19 -12.66 -8.59
N TYR A 51 0.00 -12.58 -9.20
CA TYR A 51 1.19 -11.89 -8.70
C TYR A 51 0.84 -10.60 -7.93
N ALA A 52 1.07 -10.62 -6.61
CA ALA A 52 0.93 -9.43 -5.78
C ALA A 52 1.85 -8.35 -6.34
N ARG A 53 1.28 -7.24 -6.81
CA ARG A 53 2.07 -6.17 -7.40
C ARG A 53 2.46 -5.23 -6.28
N ASP A 54 3.69 -5.35 -5.81
CA ASP A 54 4.24 -4.40 -4.85
C ASP A 54 4.15 -2.98 -5.43
N ILE A 55 3.34 -2.14 -4.79
CA ILE A 55 3.14 -0.76 -5.25
C ILE A 55 4.35 0.10 -4.85
N TYR A 56 5.10 -0.33 -3.82
CA TYR A 56 6.32 0.30 -3.35
C TYR A 56 7.22 -0.69 -2.59
N THR A 57 8.30 -1.14 -3.22
CA THR A 57 9.43 -1.82 -2.56
C THR A 57 10.65 -0.91 -2.63
N GLY A 58 11.04 -0.33 -1.49
CA GLY A 58 12.30 0.40 -1.37
C GLY A 58 13.46 -0.58 -1.13
N PRO A 59 14.62 -0.45 -1.82
CA PRO A 59 15.77 -1.32 -1.56
C PRO A 59 16.42 -1.04 -0.19
N GLY A 60 16.90 -2.10 0.47
CA GLY A 60 18.01 -2.03 1.42
C GLY A 60 17.69 -1.94 2.92
N VAL A 61 16.46 -1.61 3.33
CA VAL A 61 16.08 -1.58 4.77
C VAL A 61 14.73 -2.27 4.97
N PRO A 62 14.59 -3.18 5.96
CA PRO A 62 13.29 -3.71 6.36
C PRO A 62 12.38 -2.56 6.80
N ARG A 63 11.27 -2.38 6.10
CA ARG A 63 10.25 -1.36 6.41
C ARG A 63 9.00 -2.03 6.95
N PRO A 64 8.22 -1.34 7.79
CA PRO A 64 6.87 -1.81 8.10
C PRO A 64 6.12 -2.07 6.80
N ALA A 65 5.43 -3.20 6.73
CA ALA A 65 4.63 -3.60 5.59
C ALA A 65 3.16 -3.65 5.97
N VAL A 66 2.31 -3.15 5.08
CA VAL A 66 0.85 -3.29 5.17
C VAL A 66 0.40 -4.09 3.96
N THR A 67 -0.31 -5.19 4.22
CA THR A 67 -0.90 -6.01 3.18
C THR A 67 -2.34 -5.58 2.94
N LEU A 68 -2.64 -5.29 1.68
CA LEU A 68 -3.96 -4.89 1.20
C LEU A 68 -4.53 -5.97 0.29
N LEU A 69 -5.81 -6.26 0.43
CA LEU A 69 -6.57 -7.11 -0.48
C LEU A 69 -7.37 -6.24 -1.44
N TYR A 70 -7.10 -6.39 -2.74
CA TYR A 70 -7.86 -5.72 -3.79
C TYR A 70 -8.95 -6.65 -4.34
N ASN A 71 -10.20 -6.21 -4.23
CA ASN A 71 -11.37 -6.99 -4.67
C ASN A 71 -11.86 -6.66 -6.09
N GLY A 72 -11.18 -5.77 -6.80
CA GLY A 72 -11.61 -5.23 -8.09
C GLY A 72 -12.23 -3.83 -8.02
N ASN A 73 -12.57 -3.35 -6.81
CA ASN A 73 -13.15 -2.01 -6.58
C ASN A 73 -12.68 -1.36 -5.26
N HIS A 74 -12.27 -2.15 -4.27
CA HIS A 74 -11.95 -1.70 -2.92
C HIS A 74 -10.67 -2.35 -2.41
N TYR A 75 -10.02 -1.68 -1.45
CA TYR A 75 -8.84 -2.15 -0.74
C TYR A 75 -9.20 -2.39 0.73
N ASP A 76 -8.97 -3.61 1.22
CA ASP A 76 -9.12 -3.96 2.64
C ASP A 76 -7.76 -4.30 3.25
N ILE A 77 -7.53 -3.94 4.51
CA ILE A 77 -6.30 -4.34 5.22
C ILE A 77 -6.46 -5.78 5.72
N ILE A 78 -5.49 -6.63 5.38
CA ILE A 78 -5.44 -8.01 5.85
C ILE A 78 -4.21 -8.25 6.74
N TYR A 79 -4.36 -9.16 7.68
CA TYR A 79 -3.29 -9.55 8.61
C TYR A 79 -2.94 -11.03 8.39
N PRO A 80 -1.65 -11.40 8.52
CA PRO A 80 -1.27 -12.80 8.47
C PRO A 80 -1.97 -13.57 9.58
N HIS A 81 -2.37 -14.80 9.27
CA HIS A 81 -2.91 -15.69 10.28
C HIS A 81 -1.83 -15.95 11.33
N ALA A 82 -2.16 -15.78 12.62
CA ALA A 82 -1.23 -16.14 13.68
C ALA A 82 -0.87 -17.63 13.53
N PRO A 83 0.40 -18.03 13.67
CA PRO A 83 0.73 -19.45 13.68
C PRO A 83 -0.15 -20.12 14.75
N PRO A 84 -0.68 -21.32 14.49
CA PRO A 84 -1.39 -22.06 15.51
C PRO A 84 -0.45 -22.15 16.71
N SER A 85 -0.90 -21.66 17.87
CA SER A 85 -0.14 -21.81 19.10
C SER A 85 0.20 -23.29 19.20
N GLU A 86 1.49 -23.63 19.22
CA GLU A 86 1.92 -24.94 19.66
C GLU A 86 1.44 -25.05 21.10
N SER A 87 0.22 -25.55 21.27
CA SER A 87 -0.24 -26.04 22.55
C SER A 87 0.70 -27.19 22.85
N SER A 88 1.69 -26.87 23.67
CA SER A 88 2.58 -27.80 24.33
C SER A 88 1.72 -28.85 25.03
N SER A 89 1.42 -29.93 24.30
CA SER A 89 0.91 -31.17 24.85
C SER A 89 2.11 -31.96 25.35
N HIS A 90 2.81 -31.40 26.34
CA HIS A 90 3.75 -32.13 27.15
C HIS A 90 3.18 -32.26 28.56
N GLN A 91 3.07 -33.53 28.97
CA GLN A 91 2.68 -34.10 30.27
C GLN A 91 1.16 -34.24 30.51
N ALA A 92 0.67 -35.36 31.04
CA ALA A 92 1.34 -36.39 31.85
C ALA A 92 0.77 -37.80 31.62
N SER A 93 1.69 -38.78 31.74
CA SER A 93 1.59 -40.21 32.10
C SER A 93 0.44 -41.08 31.60
#